data_AF-A0A9X3MW14-F1
#
_entry.id   AF-A0A9X3MW14-F1
#
_cell.length_a   1.000
_cell.length_b   1.000
_cell.length_c   1.000
_cell.angle_alpha   90.00
_cell.angle_beta   90.00
_cell.angle_gamma   90.00
#
_symmetry.space_group_name_H-M   'P 1'
#
loop_
_entity.id
_entity.type
_entity.pdbx_description
1 polymer ?
#
loop_
_entity_poly.entity_id
_entity_poly.type
_entity_poly.pdbx_seq_one_letter_code
_entity_poly.pdbx_strand_id
1 'polypeptide(L)'
;MYSTINLTFAPQVGAIRRARRTGLALVALVLAGFFAPGAALAARETACRTTTVSVVAGASATLKLDCRVGSRDRVAGSRGRKATTIAVKPARGSLGKLTAKTGRVVYTAKTVGRDVVRYGLTARDGGRYRGAIVIRVTGRPVVPAPFPAPAPFATPEPTATPTPTPTPTVTPGDGLPEVLPPVPASVASTTRAWVPTAYDTCPAALHDRFSVIGPDGKRYPTWHPPTITNPATGKPCTFGHEHGDDPRTSDIAQWTSEHLAAAGYEPFAGIPFGLAAEALNAWADQHPGTAKRSEDHVGYKVDVANDVQLLGEDGGALGVTCDYLTVVHQGSHSPDALSNNAHELLYATRCTDGTELISTTLSRFGDPGQYERSCDPATRIQTTDNGYPDGDGERLIPDRTCVERNVLVPAGRTTSVWALYEKWTSANTLTTAQGDTLARFDSGFGVFNPSRYANADNSISRTLPLCRETAADGDRADGVDCTNANLLGVTAFDDPRSPFDGTRRDLYLAGTTVTNTGGNRRYWTDPYGGNASTTPFAGGVCQLVSSTGNPGQKTSGQVFGRNKSFDADGVHAPN
;
A
#
# COMPACT_ATOMS: atom_id res chain seq x y z
N MET A 1 46.18 7.86 0.34
CA MET A 1 46.31 9.16 1.05
C MET A 1 45.00 9.43 1.75
N TYR A 2 45.07 9.62 3.08
CA TYR A 2 44.12 10.16 4.09
C TYR A 2 42.64 10.41 3.70
N SER A 3 41.63 10.17 4.55
CA SER A 3 41.61 10.06 6.02
C SER A 3 40.27 9.48 6.51
N THR A 4 40.29 8.65 7.54
CA THR A 4 39.12 8.18 8.30
C THR A 4 39.22 8.76 9.72
N ILE A 5 38.15 9.39 10.22
CA ILE A 5 38.10 9.89 11.61
C ILE A 5 37.05 9.07 12.37
N ASN A 6 37.53 8.29 13.34
CA ASN A 6 36.76 7.69 14.43
C ASN A 6 36.77 8.66 15.62
N LEU A 7 35.64 8.84 16.30
CA LEU A 7 35.59 9.42 17.64
C LEU A 7 34.62 8.63 18.54
N THR A 8 35.23 7.97 19.51
CA THR A 8 34.64 7.29 20.66
C THR A 8 34.45 8.30 21.80
N PHE A 9 33.36 8.21 22.58
CA PHE A 9 33.33 8.75 23.95
C PHE A 9 32.55 7.83 24.90
N ALA A 10 33.21 7.46 25.99
CA ALA A 10 32.68 6.77 27.16
C ALA A 10 32.42 7.76 28.33
N PRO A 11 31.67 7.38 29.38
CA PRO A 11 31.02 8.31 30.31
C PRO A 11 31.85 8.62 31.56
N GLN A 12 31.57 9.74 32.21
CA GLN A 12 32.14 10.09 33.52
C GLN A 12 31.09 10.05 34.62
N VAL A 13 31.38 9.25 35.65
CA VAL A 13 30.73 9.20 36.96
C VAL A 13 31.59 10.00 37.94
N GLY A 14 30.98 10.83 38.77
CA GLY A 14 31.64 11.50 39.89
C GLY A 14 30.68 11.71 41.05
N ALA A 15 30.99 11.11 42.19
CA ALA A 15 30.31 11.29 43.48
C ALA A 15 31.22 12.09 44.44
N ILE A 16 30.62 12.68 45.50
CA ILE A 16 31.05 12.64 46.93
C ILE A 16 30.83 13.97 47.72
N ARG A 17 29.99 13.85 48.78
CA ARG A 17 29.98 14.46 50.16
C ARG A 17 29.76 15.98 50.35
N ARG A 18 29.25 16.52 51.48
CA ARG A 18 28.46 16.13 52.69
C ARG A 18 28.48 17.37 53.63
N ALA A 19 27.37 17.76 54.28
CA ALA A 19 27.32 18.43 55.61
C ALA A 19 25.85 18.68 56.00
N ARG A 20 25.25 17.94 56.96
CA ARG A 20 25.16 18.13 58.43
C ARG A 20 24.43 19.39 58.91
N ARG A 21 23.27 19.20 59.57
CA ARG A 21 22.86 19.73 60.91
C ARG A 21 21.43 19.25 61.21
N THR A 22 21.25 18.32 62.15
CA THR A 22 20.88 18.45 63.60
C THR A 22 19.42 18.04 63.83
N GLY A 23 19.21 17.10 64.75
CA GLY A 23 17.90 16.53 65.11
C GLY A 23 17.39 16.98 66.49
N LEU A 24 16.50 16.14 67.05
CA LEU A 24 15.68 16.23 68.29
C LEU A 24 14.26 16.82 68.07
N ALA A 25 13.16 16.29 68.61
CA ALA A 25 12.88 15.14 69.47
C ALA A 25 11.37 14.79 69.51
N LEU A 26 11.10 13.50 69.80
CA LEU A 26 10.02 12.84 70.57
C LEU A 26 8.53 13.30 70.62
N VAL A 27 7.67 12.30 70.35
CA VAL A 27 6.46 11.82 71.10
C VAL A 27 5.14 12.61 71.05
N ALA A 28 4.09 11.98 70.50
CA ALA A 28 2.90 11.53 71.25
C ALA A 28 1.89 10.80 70.33
N LEU A 29 1.30 9.73 70.86
CA LEU A 29 0.35 8.83 70.21
C LEU A 29 -0.92 8.79 71.07
N VAL A 30 -2.07 9.29 70.59
CA VAL A 30 -3.42 8.91 71.07
C VAL A 30 -4.45 9.06 69.95
N LEU A 31 -5.31 8.04 69.86
CA LEU A 31 -6.41 7.79 68.94
C LEU A 31 -7.51 8.88 68.89
N ALA A 32 -7.98 9.17 67.69
CA ALA A 32 -9.39 9.36 67.33
C ALA A 32 -9.44 9.28 65.79
N GLY A 33 -10.15 8.35 65.18
CA GLY A 33 -11.59 8.47 64.99
C GLY A 33 -11.84 8.55 63.48
N PHE A 34 -12.70 7.67 63.00
CA PHE A 34 -13.14 7.52 61.63
C PHE A 34 -13.57 8.85 60.96
N PHE A 35 -13.57 8.83 59.62
CA PHE A 35 -13.87 9.91 58.66
C PHE A 35 -12.68 10.72 58.15
N ALA A 36 -11.86 10.08 57.31
CA ALA A 36 -11.21 10.82 56.22
C ALA A 36 -12.30 11.24 55.20
N PRO A 37 -12.34 12.51 54.75
CA PRO A 37 -13.19 12.90 53.64
C PRO A 37 -12.70 12.14 52.40
N GLY A 38 -13.60 11.44 51.73
CA GLY A 38 -13.29 10.76 50.48
C GLY A 38 -12.61 11.74 49.53
N ALA A 39 -11.36 11.47 49.17
CA ALA A 39 -10.73 12.09 48.03
C ALA A 39 -11.63 11.79 46.84
N ALA A 40 -12.36 12.80 46.35
CA ALA A 40 -13.08 12.68 45.10
C ALA A 40 -12.06 12.32 44.03
N LEU A 41 -12.07 11.06 43.59
CA LEU A 41 -11.37 10.59 42.40
C LEU A 41 -11.71 11.55 41.27
N ALA A 42 -10.77 12.41 40.89
CA ALA A 42 -10.89 13.19 39.68
C ALA A 42 -11.07 12.20 38.52
N ALA A 43 -12.27 12.18 37.93
CA ALA A 43 -12.61 11.27 36.84
C ALA A 43 -11.56 11.39 35.73
N ARG A 44 -10.81 10.30 35.46
CA ARG A 44 -9.86 10.23 34.35
C ARG A 44 -10.59 10.51 33.04
N GLU A 45 -10.11 11.48 32.28
CA GLU A 45 -10.66 11.85 30.99
C GLU A 45 -10.01 10.99 29.88
N THR A 46 -10.82 10.28 29.10
CA THR A 46 -10.34 9.30 28.10
C THR A 46 -10.35 9.89 26.69
N ALA A 47 -9.26 9.73 25.93
CA ALA A 47 -9.18 10.19 24.54
C ALA A 47 -9.82 9.19 23.56
N CYS A 48 -10.62 9.69 22.64
CA CYS A 48 -11.27 8.90 21.59
C CYS A 48 -10.40 8.80 20.34
N ARG A 49 -10.59 7.72 19.56
CA ARG A 49 -10.05 7.64 18.19
C ARG A 49 -10.63 8.77 17.32
N THR A 50 -9.76 9.45 16.58
CA THR A 50 -10.14 10.51 15.65
C THR A 50 -10.80 9.93 14.41
N THR A 51 -11.90 10.53 13.95
CA THR A 51 -12.60 10.12 12.70
C THR A 51 -12.33 11.14 11.60
N THR A 52 -12.20 10.70 10.34
CA THR A 52 -12.04 11.58 9.19
C THR A 52 -13.28 11.58 8.31
N VAL A 53 -13.71 12.76 7.85
CA VAL A 53 -14.87 12.95 6.95
C VAL A 53 -14.47 13.86 5.79
N SER A 54 -14.84 13.52 4.56
CA SER A 54 -14.58 14.35 3.37
C SER A 54 -15.85 15.11 2.96
N VAL A 55 -15.71 16.39 2.62
CA VAL A 55 -16.82 17.27 2.21
C VAL A 55 -16.35 18.21 1.10
N VAL A 56 -17.15 18.43 0.06
CA VAL A 56 -16.81 19.40 -1.00
C VAL A 56 -17.11 20.83 -0.52
N ALA A 57 -16.30 21.82 -0.89
CA ALA A 57 -16.56 23.23 -0.59
C ALA A 57 -17.95 23.66 -1.11
N GLY A 58 -18.75 24.26 -0.22
CA GLY A 58 -20.14 24.61 -0.48
C GLY A 58 -21.15 23.48 -0.29
N ALA A 59 -20.74 22.29 0.16
CA ALA A 59 -21.62 21.19 0.55
C ALA A 59 -21.71 21.04 2.09
N SER A 60 -22.66 20.24 2.56
CA SER A 60 -22.84 19.93 3.98
C SER A 60 -22.75 18.44 4.26
N ALA A 61 -22.23 18.07 5.42
CA ALA A 61 -22.17 16.70 5.91
C ALA A 61 -22.69 16.60 7.35
N THR A 62 -23.36 15.51 7.69
CA THR A 62 -23.81 15.26 9.06
C THR A 62 -22.71 14.56 9.85
N LEU A 63 -22.14 15.25 10.84
CA LEU A 63 -21.18 14.69 11.77
C LEU A 63 -21.89 14.02 12.93
N LYS A 64 -21.38 12.86 13.37
CA LYS A 64 -21.88 12.16 14.55
C LYS A 64 -20.81 12.14 15.65
N LEU A 65 -21.10 12.79 16.77
CA LEU A 65 -20.20 12.97 17.91
C LEU A 65 -20.24 11.75 18.84
N ASP A 66 -19.52 10.68 18.46
CA ASP A 66 -19.42 9.43 19.22
C ASP A 66 -17.97 9.16 19.64
N CYS A 67 -17.73 8.48 20.76
CA CYS A 67 -16.38 8.02 21.13
C CYS A 67 -16.24 6.52 20.82
N ARG A 68 -15.15 6.12 20.17
CA ARG A 68 -14.73 4.71 20.12
C ARG A 68 -13.55 4.50 21.07
N VAL A 69 -13.68 3.52 21.96
CA VAL A 69 -12.64 3.08 22.89
C VAL A 69 -12.39 1.59 22.58
N GLY A 70 -11.17 1.22 22.19
CA GLY A 70 -10.90 -0.14 21.70
C GLY A 70 -11.62 -0.49 20.39
N SER A 71 -11.72 -1.78 20.07
CA SER A 71 -12.27 -2.30 18.81
C SER A 71 -13.79 -2.48 18.80
N ARG A 72 -14.43 -2.59 19.97
CA ARG A 72 -15.87 -2.89 20.10
C ARG A 72 -16.68 -1.87 20.91
N ASP A 73 -16.06 -1.02 21.72
CA ASP A 73 -16.82 -0.10 22.59
C ASP A 73 -17.08 1.25 21.93
N ARG A 74 -18.36 1.56 21.71
CA ARG A 74 -18.83 2.85 21.20
C ARG A 74 -19.64 3.55 22.28
N VAL A 75 -19.09 4.62 22.83
CA VAL A 75 -19.84 5.55 23.68
C VAL A 75 -20.59 6.51 22.76
N ALA A 76 -21.88 6.26 22.58
CA ALA A 76 -22.75 7.12 21.78
C ALA A 76 -23.23 8.31 22.62
N GLY A 77 -22.91 9.54 22.17
CA GLY A 77 -23.30 10.79 22.82
C GLY A 77 -24.77 11.15 22.63
N SER A 78 -25.70 10.25 22.96
CA SER A 78 -27.13 10.48 22.68
C SER A 78 -28.14 9.66 23.47
N ARG A 79 -27.75 8.57 24.13
CA ARG A 79 -28.69 7.83 24.99
C ARG A 79 -28.52 8.30 26.43
N GLY A 80 -29.02 9.49 26.77
CA GLY A 80 -29.38 9.86 28.15
C GLY A 80 -28.68 11.10 28.73
N ARG A 81 -29.31 12.27 28.55
CA ARG A 81 -29.34 13.48 29.40
C ARG A 81 -28.08 13.97 30.18
N LYS A 82 -26.85 13.61 29.81
CA LYS A 82 -25.64 14.30 30.30
C LYS A 82 -24.73 14.70 29.13
N ALA A 83 -24.14 15.89 29.24
CA ALA A 83 -23.86 16.83 28.14
C ALA A 83 -22.83 16.36 27.09
N THR A 84 -23.15 16.58 25.81
CA THR A 84 -22.18 16.68 24.71
C THR A 84 -21.84 18.15 24.50
N THR A 85 -20.55 18.47 24.49
CA THR A 85 -20.06 19.84 24.26
C THR A 85 -19.14 19.87 23.05
N ILE A 86 -19.19 20.96 22.29
CA ILE A 86 -18.21 21.24 21.23
C ILE A 86 -17.18 22.18 21.85
N ALA A 87 -15.95 21.71 21.98
CA ALA A 87 -14.86 22.46 22.61
C ALA A 87 -14.07 23.29 21.60
N VAL A 88 -14.00 22.83 20.35
CA VAL A 88 -13.36 23.58 19.24
C VAL A 88 -14.29 23.56 18.03
N LYS A 89 -14.65 24.76 17.57
CA LYS A 89 -15.43 24.97 16.35
C LYS A 89 -14.52 24.90 15.11
N PRO A 90 -15.08 24.51 13.96
CA PRO A 90 -14.33 24.49 12.71
C PRO A 90 -13.87 25.89 12.28
N ALA A 91 -12.73 25.95 11.59
CA ALA A 91 -12.16 27.18 11.03
C ALA A 91 -12.52 27.40 9.55
N ARG A 92 -12.89 26.34 8.81
CA ARG A 92 -13.13 26.37 7.35
C ARG A 92 -14.58 26.04 6.97
N GLY A 93 -15.45 25.95 7.96
CA GLY A 93 -16.87 25.71 7.78
C GLY A 93 -17.69 26.20 8.97
N SER A 94 -18.98 25.91 8.97
CA SER A 94 -19.89 26.23 10.08
C SER A 94 -20.65 25.00 10.55
N LEU A 95 -20.86 24.91 11.86
CA LEU A 95 -21.70 23.89 12.47
C LEU A 95 -23.12 24.42 12.65
N GLY A 96 -24.11 23.59 12.30
CA GLY A 96 -25.51 23.79 12.63
C GLY A 96 -25.80 23.46 14.10
N LYS A 97 -27.09 23.39 14.46
CA LYS A 97 -27.51 23.06 15.81
C LYS A 97 -27.17 21.60 16.15
N LEU A 98 -26.50 21.40 17.30
CA LEU A 98 -26.27 20.06 17.83
C LEU A 98 -27.60 19.44 18.27
N THR A 99 -27.94 18.28 17.70
CA THR A 99 -29.10 17.51 18.12
C THR A 99 -28.73 16.66 19.32
N ALA A 100 -28.96 17.19 20.52
CA ALA A 100 -28.57 16.54 21.80
C ALA A 100 -29.12 15.11 21.99
N LYS A 101 -30.25 14.77 21.35
CA LYS A 101 -30.85 13.41 21.39
C LYS A 101 -30.14 12.41 20.49
N THR A 102 -29.33 12.83 19.51
CA THR A 102 -28.70 11.94 18.51
C THR A 102 -27.20 12.16 18.37
N GLY A 103 -26.64 13.18 19.02
CA GLY A 103 -25.23 13.54 18.94
C GLY A 103 -24.82 14.01 17.54
N ARG A 104 -25.79 14.44 16.71
CA ARG A 104 -25.56 14.83 15.32
C ARG A 104 -25.48 16.34 15.16
N VAL A 105 -24.53 16.80 14.36
CA VAL A 105 -24.38 18.20 13.97
C VAL A 105 -24.06 18.28 12.49
N VAL A 106 -24.75 19.17 11.76
CA VAL A 106 -24.47 19.40 10.34
C VAL A 106 -23.27 20.33 10.23
N TYR A 107 -22.23 19.92 9.52
CA TYR A 107 -21.12 20.76 9.10
C TYR A 107 -21.37 21.25 7.68
N THR A 108 -21.16 22.53 7.42
CA THR A 108 -21.22 23.12 6.08
C THR A 108 -19.86 23.68 5.73
N ALA A 109 -19.24 23.14 4.68
CA ALA A 109 -17.93 23.50 4.21
C ALA A 109 -17.95 24.85 3.49
N LYS A 110 -17.06 25.77 3.88
CA LYS A 110 -16.96 27.11 3.25
C LYS A 110 -15.70 27.25 2.40
N THR A 111 -14.55 26.82 2.92
CA THR A 111 -13.26 26.94 2.24
C THR A 111 -12.52 25.61 2.21
N VAL A 112 -11.79 25.36 1.12
CA VAL A 112 -10.99 24.14 0.89
C VAL A 112 -9.92 23.99 1.96
N GLY A 113 -9.56 22.75 2.31
CA GLY A 113 -8.48 22.39 3.21
C GLY A 113 -8.93 21.60 4.43
N ARG A 114 -8.01 21.41 5.39
CA ARG A 114 -8.25 20.62 6.59
C ARG A 114 -8.94 21.43 7.67
N ASP A 115 -9.98 20.86 8.27
CA ASP A 115 -10.74 21.42 9.39
C ASP A 115 -10.85 20.40 10.53
N VAL A 116 -11.11 20.84 11.76
CA VAL A 116 -11.19 19.95 12.94
C VAL A 116 -12.30 20.40 13.89
N VAL A 117 -13.17 19.46 14.27
CA VAL A 117 -14.18 19.64 15.32
C VAL A 117 -13.78 18.81 16.54
N ARG A 118 -13.52 19.45 17.69
CA ARG A 118 -13.25 18.75 18.95
C ARG A 118 -14.46 18.78 19.85
N TYR A 119 -14.79 17.64 20.46
CA TYR A 119 -15.98 17.49 21.29
C TYR A 119 -15.68 16.71 22.57
N GLY A 120 -16.44 17.02 23.61
CA GLY A 120 -16.45 16.30 24.89
C GLY A 120 -17.76 15.53 25.06
N LEU A 121 -17.67 14.33 25.64
CA LEU A 121 -18.82 13.49 25.98
C LEU A 121 -18.75 13.09 27.45
N THR A 122 -19.92 13.05 28.10
CA THR A 122 -20.08 12.45 29.44
C THR A 122 -20.98 11.23 29.33
N ALA A 123 -20.48 10.06 29.72
CA ALA A 123 -21.25 8.82 29.74
C ALA A 123 -22.15 8.73 30.99
N ARG A 124 -23.06 7.74 30.98
CA ARG A 124 -24.04 7.52 32.06
C ARG A 124 -23.40 7.18 33.41
N ASP A 125 -22.28 6.47 33.37
CA ASP A 125 -21.45 6.08 34.50
C ASP A 125 -20.59 7.23 35.06
N GLY A 126 -20.67 8.42 34.46
CA GLY A 126 -19.87 9.59 34.85
C GLY A 126 -18.51 9.69 34.14
N GLY A 127 -18.17 8.73 33.26
CA GLY A 127 -16.95 8.78 32.45
C GLY A 127 -16.92 9.99 31.52
N ARG A 128 -15.76 10.65 31.40
CA ARG A 128 -15.54 11.80 30.51
C ARG A 128 -14.65 11.42 29.34
N TYR A 129 -15.03 11.83 28.13
CA TYR A 129 -14.32 11.49 26.90
C TYR A 129 -14.09 12.70 26.02
N ARG A 130 -12.95 12.75 25.31
CA ARG A 130 -12.66 13.77 24.29
C ARG A 130 -12.42 13.15 22.94
N GLY A 131 -13.15 13.62 21.92
CA GLY A 131 -12.95 13.19 20.54
C GLY A 131 -12.65 14.35 19.60
N ALA A 132 -12.15 13.99 18.42
CA ALA A 132 -11.93 14.90 17.31
C ALA A 132 -12.47 14.29 16.01
N ILE A 133 -13.08 15.12 15.18
CA ILE A 133 -13.40 14.79 13.78
C ILE A 133 -12.54 15.69 12.91
N VAL A 134 -11.69 15.09 12.08
CA VAL A 134 -10.93 15.78 11.05
C VAL A 134 -11.79 15.81 9.80
N ILE A 135 -11.99 16.99 9.22
CA ILE A 135 -12.77 17.18 8.01
C ILE A 135 -11.82 17.60 6.90
N ARG A 136 -11.82 16.88 5.78
CA ARG A 136 -11.10 17.25 4.58
C ARG A 136 -12.08 17.95 3.64
N VAL A 137 -11.91 19.26 3.47
CA VAL A 137 -12.71 20.02 2.51
C VAL A 137 -12.01 20.06 1.17
N THR A 138 -12.61 19.48 0.13
CA THR A 138 -12.04 19.48 -1.24
C THR A 138 -12.68 20.56 -2.11
N GLY A 139 -11.97 21.01 -3.15
CA GLY A 139 -12.52 21.93 -4.15
C GLY A 139 -13.61 21.27 -4.98
N ARG A 140 -14.53 22.06 -5.54
CA ARG A 140 -15.40 21.54 -6.61
C ARG A 140 -14.52 21.30 -7.85
N PRO A 141 -14.69 20.17 -8.55
CA PRO A 141 -14.03 19.97 -9.84
C PRO A 141 -14.40 21.14 -10.76
N VAL A 142 -13.41 21.91 -11.20
CA VAL A 142 -13.62 22.95 -12.20
C VAL A 142 -13.58 22.23 -13.55
N VAL A 143 -14.75 22.11 -14.18
CA VAL A 143 -14.82 21.73 -15.60
C VAL A 143 -14.11 22.85 -16.38
N PRO A 144 -13.05 22.57 -17.15
CA PRO A 144 -12.36 23.61 -17.92
C PRO A 144 -13.33 24.25 -18.91
N ALA A 145 -13.36 25.59 -18.95
CA ALA A 145 -14.11 26.31 -19.96
C ALA A 145 -13.54 26.00 -21.35
N PRO A 146 -14.38 25.84 -22.39
CA PRO A 146 -13.91 25.58 -23.74
C PRO A 146 -13.04 26.75 -24.24
N PHE A 147 -11.90 26.41 -24.86
CA PHE A 147 -10.99 27.37 -25.48
C PHE A 147 -11.70 28.22 -26.54
N PRO A 148 -11.40 29.52 -26.67
CA PRO A 148 -11.92 30.35 -27.75
C PRO A 148 -11.30 29.92 -29.10
N ALA A 149 -12.15 29.72 -30.10
CA ALA A 149 -11.78 29.28 -31.43
C ALA A 149 -10.97 30.35 -32.21
N PRO A 150 -9.97 29.96 -33.03
CA PRO A 150 -9.26 30.87 -33.92
C PRO A 150 -10.15 31.36 -35.08
N ALA A 151 -9.86 32.57 -35.56
CA ALA A 151 -10.63 33.28 -36.60
C ALA A 151 -10.59 32.56 -37.98
N PRO A 152 -11.67 32.65 -38.78
CA PRO A 152 -11.83 31.81 -39.98
C PRO A 152 -11.11 32.38 -41.22
N PHE A 153 -10.40 31.51 -41.92
CA PHE A 153 -10.08 31.67 -43.35
C PHE A 153 -11.23 31.11 -44.21
N ALA A 154 -11.34 31.63 -45.44
CA ALA A 154 -12.50 31.56 -46.32
C ALA A 154 -12.99 30.16 -46.74
N THR A 155 -14.31 30.08 -46.86
CA THR A 155 -15.19 28.95 -47.16
C THR A 155 -15.13 28.46 -48.62
N PRO A 156 -15.17 27.14 -48.85
CA PRO A 156 -15.93 26.57 -49.95
C PRO A 156 -17.16 25.75 -49.48
N GLU A 157 -18.11 25.66 -50.41
CA GLU A 157 -19.52 25.21 -50.44
C GLU A 157 -19.88 23.87 -49.72
N PRO A 158 -21.15 23.67 -49.27
CA PRO A 158 -21.48 22.76 -48.17
C PRO A 158 -21.62 21.30 -48.63
N THR A 159 -20.91 20.42 -47.94
CA THR A 159 -21.17 18.97 -47.95
C THR A 159 -22.09 18.61 -46.78
N ALA A 160 -23.00 17.68 -47.03
CA ALA A 160 -24.15 17.31 -46.19
C ALA A 160 -23.87 17.19 -44.68
N THR A 161 -24.81 17.72 -43.89
CA THR A 161 -24.88 17.60 -42.43
C THR A 161 -24.89 16.13 -42.00
N PRO A 162 -23.94 15.66 -41.18
CA PRO A 162 -24.06 14.34 -40.56
C PRO A 162 -25.21 14.38 -39.54
N THR A 163 -26.10 13.41 -39.64
CA THR A 163 -27.15 13.14 -38.66
C THR A 163 -26.53 12.99 -37.26
N PRO A 164 -27.13 13.57 -36.20
CA PRO A 164 -26.66 13.34 -34.84
C PRO A 164 -26.73 11.84 -34.53
N THR A 165 -25.58 11.23 -34.27
CA THR A 165 -25.51 9.89 -33.70
C THR A 165 -26.30 9.89 -32.39
N PRO A 166 -27.29 9.00 -32.21
CA PRO A 166 -28.06 8.94 -30.98
C PRO A 166 -27.10 8.71 -29.80
N THR A 167 -27.24 9.51 -28.75
CA THR A 167 -26.63 9.23 -27.45
C THR A 167 -27.02 7.80 -27.05
N PRO A 168 -26.07 6.87 -26.87
CA PRO A 168 -26.41 5.52 -26.47
C PRO A 168 -27.15 5.58 -25.14
N THR A 169 -28.35 5.02 -25.12
CA THR A 169 -29.07 4.71 -23.90
C THR A 169 -28.19 3.72 -23.14
N VAL A 170 -27.65 4.13 -21.99
CA VAL A 170 -26.88 3.25 -21.10
C VAL A 170 -27.83 2.15 -20.63
N THR A 171 -27.72 0.98 -21.25
CA THR A 171 -28.32 -0.24 -20.70
C THR A 171 -27.62 -0.45 -19.34
N PRO A 172 -28.35 -0.69 -18.23
CA PRO A 172 -27.70 -1.02 -16.97
C PRO A 172 -26.85 -2.27 -17.20
N GLY A 173 -25.52 -2.09 -17.22
CA GLY A 173 -24.58 -3.20 -17.40
C GLY A 173 -24.68 -4.21 -16.26
N ASP A 174 -24.07 -5.37 -16.44
CA ASP A 174 -23.99 -6.45 -15.44
C ASP A 174 -23.11 -6.10 -14.22
N GLY A 175 -22.61 -4.86 -14.13
CA GLY A 175 -21.74 -4.37 -13.06
C GLY A 175 -20.28 -4.81 -13.19
N LEU A 176 -19.92 -5.44 -14.32
CA LEU A 176 -18.57 -5.89 -14.63
C LEU A 176 -17.90 -4.98 -15.65
N PRO A 177 -16.56 -5.06 -15.81
CA PRO A 177 -15.86 -4.38 -16.89
C PRO A 177 -16.43 -4.76 -18.26
N GLU A 178 -16.37 -3.85 -19.22
CA GLU A 178 -16.83 -4.09 -20.59
C GLU A 178 -16.15 -5.33 -21.20
N VAL A 179 -16.88 -6.07 -22.03
CA VAL A 179 -16.31 -7.22 -22.74
C VAL A 179 -15.27 -6.71 -23.75
N LEU A 180 -14.04 -7.19 -23.61
CA LEU A 180 -12.97 -6.82 -24.52
C LEU A 180 -13.23 -7.33 -25.95
N PRO A 181 -12.82 -6.57 -26.98
CA PRO A 181 -12.78 -7.08 -28.34
C PRO A 181 -11.81 -8.27 -28.45
N PRO A 182 -11.97 -9.14 -29.47
CA PRO A 182 -11.08 -10.27 -29.66
C PRO A 182 -9.66 -9.78 -30.02
N VAL A 183 -8.72 -10.01 -29.12
CA VAL A 183 -7.29 -9.75 -29.30
C VAL A 183 -6.47 -10.95 -28.83
N PRO A 184 -5.21 -11.10 -29.28
CA PRO A 184 -4.32 -12.15 -28.76
C PRO A 184 -4.16 -12.03 -27.23
N ALA A 185 -4.11 -13.16 -26.54
CA ALA A 185 -3.88 -13.17 -25.09
C ALA A 185 -2.38 -13.17 -24.77
N SER A 186 -1.99 -12.49 -23.69
CA SER A 186 -0.64 -12.57 -23.14
C SER A 186 -0.37 -13.92 -22.47
N VAL A 187 0.89 -14.20 -22.15
CA VAL A 187 1.30 -15.35 -21.34
C VAL A 187 0.66 -15.30 -19.95
N ALA A 188 0.50 -14.10 -19.38
CA ALA A 188 -0.18 -13.88 -18.10
C ALA A 188 -1.66 -14.31 -18.16
N SER A 189 -2.37 -13.96 -19.25
CA SER A 189 -3.78 -14.34 -19.46
C SER A 189 -4.01 -15.80 -19.86
N THR A 190 -2.96 -16.57 -20.17
CA THR A 190 -3.11 -17.94 -20.70
C THR A 190 -2.54 -18.99 -19.77
N THR A 191 -1.28 -18.85 -19.37
CA THR A 191 -0.55 -19.87 -18.60
C THR A 191 -0.46 -19.53 -17.11
N ARG A 192 -0.74 -18.28 -16.75
CA ARG A 192 -0.66 -17.76 -15.37
C ARG A 192 -1.98 -17.20 -14.86
N ALA A 193 -3.06 -17.44 -15.59
CA ALA A 193 -4.40 -17.05 -15.17
C ALA A 193 -4.78 -17.76 -13.86
N TRP A 194 -5.59 -17.08 -13.05
CA TRP A 194 -6.11 -17.66 -11.83
C TRP A 194 -7.04 -18.84 -12.12
N VAL A 195 -7.00 -19.84 -11.25
CA VAL A 195 -7.89 -21.00 -11.30
C VAL A 195 -8.60 -21.11 -9.94
N PRO A 196 -9.94 -21.17 -9.91
CA PRO A 196 -10.68 -21.34 -8.66
C PRO A 196 -10.26 -22.58 -7.89
N THR A 197 -10.09 -22.41 -6.58
CA THR A 197 -9.89 -23.46 -5.59
C THR A 197 -11.23 -23.95 -5.01
N ALA A 198 -11.17 -24.84 -4.01
CA ALA A 198 -12.35 -25.33 -3.31
C ALA A 198 -13.05 -24.27 -2.43
N TYR A 199 -12.38 -23.17 -2.10
CA TYR A 199 -12.93 -22.07 -1.29
C TYR A 199 -13.51 -20.94 -2.15
N ASP A 200 -13.15 -20.91 -3.43
CA ASP A 200 -13.56 -19.89 -4.37
C ASP A 200 -14.97 -20.15 -4.89
N THR A 201 -15.76 -19.08 -4.93
CA THR A 201 -17.18 -19.18 -5.30
C THR A 201 -17.50 -18.44 -6.59
N CYS A 202 -16.59 -17.60 -7.08
CA CYS A 202 -16.69 -17.01 -8.41
C CYS A 202 -16.14 -18.00 -9.46
N PRO A 203 -16.77 -18.10 -10.64
CA PRO A 203 -16.23 -18.90 -11.74
C PRO A 203 -15.05 -18.20 -12.44
N ALA A 204 -14.13 -18.98 -13.03
CA ALA A 204 -12.97 -18.46 -13.79
C ALA A 204 -13.37 -17.46 -14.88
N ALA A 205 -14.42 -17.74 -15.65
CA ALA A 205 -14.89 -16.84 -16.72
C ALA A 205 -15.34 -15.46 -16.21
N LEU A 206 -15.71 -15.35 -14.93
CA LEU A 206 -16.07 -14.08 -14.30
C LEU A 206 -14.83 -13.31 -13.83
N HIS A 207 -13.78 -14.02 -13.42
CA HIS A 207 -12.46 -13.45 -13.14
C HIS A 207 -11.81 -12.91 -14.42
N ASP A 208 -11.86 -13.66 -15.52
CA ASP A 208 -11.30 -13.28 -16.82
C ASP A 208 -11.89 -11.99 -17.41
N ARG A 209 -13.09 -11.57 -16.95
CA ARG A 209 -13.69 -10.27 -17.32
C ARG A 209 -12.89 -9.09 -16.81
N PHE A 210 -12.08 -9.26 -15.77
CA PHE A 210 -11.12 -8.27 -15.29
C PHE A 210 -9.83 -8.37 -16.10
N SER A 211 -9.93 -7.90 -17.33
CA SER A 211 -8.82 -7.83 -18.27
C SER A 211 -8.75 -6.45 -18.93
N VAL A 212 -7.56 -6.08 -19.41
CA VAL A 212 -7.31 -4.87 -20.19
C VAL A 212 -6.58 -5.22 -21.48
N ILE A 213 -6.51 -4.28 -22.41
CA ILE A 213 -5.65 -4.37 -23.59
C ILE A 213 -4.40 -3.54 -23.33
N GLY A 214 -3.24 -4.21 -23.26
CA GLY A 214 -1.95 -3.58 -23.05
C GLY A 214 -1.44 -2.84 -24.30
N PRO A 215 -0.31 -2.13 -24.20
CA PRO A 215 0.19 -1.27 -25.28
C PRO A 215 0.67 -2.06 -26.52
N ASP A 216 0.90 -3.36 -26.38
CA ASP A 216 1.22 -4.29 -27.47
C ASP A 216 -0.02 -4.89 -28.15
N GLY A 217 -1.23 -4.44 -27.76
CA GLY A 217 -2.50 -4.91 -28.30
C GLY A 217 -2.94 -6.28 -27.79
N LYS A 218 -2.28 -6.85 -26.77
CA LYS A 218 -2.69 -8.13 -26.18
C LYS A 218 -3.62 -7.94 -24.98
N ARG A 219 -4.42 -8.95 -24.69
CA ARG A 219 -5.21 -9.06 -23.46
C ARG A 219 -4.31 -9.44 -22.28
N TYR A 220 -4.43 -8.70 -21.18
CA TYR A 220 -3.78 -8.98 -19.89
C TYR A 220 -4.81 -9.04 -18.77
N PRO A 221 -4.58 -9.83 -17.72
CA PRO A 221 -5.32 -9.67 -16.48
C PRO A 221 -5.04 -8.29 -15.87
N THR A 222 -5.97 -7.78 -15.07
CA THR A 222 -5.83 -6.51 -14.35
C THR A 222 -6.39 -6.62 -12.93
N TRP A 223 -6.36 -5.51 -12.19
CA TRP A 223 -6.92 -5.44 -10.85
C TRP A 223 -8.43 -5.75 -10.83
N HIS A 224 -8.85 -6.51 -9.81
CA HIS A 224 -10.25 -6.70 -9.47
C HIS A 224 -10.44 -6.61 -7.95
N PRO A 225 -11.66 -6.28 -7.47
CA PRO A 225 -11.96 -6.43 -6.05
C PRO A 225 -11.98 -7.93 -5.69
N PRO A 226 -11.63 -8.31 -4.44
CA PRO A 226 -11.58 -9.72 -4.03
C PRO A 226 -12.94 -10.42 -4.06
N THR A 227 -14.01 -9.64 -3.90
CA THR A 227 -15.40 -10.12 -3.95
C THR A 227 -16.23 -9.25 -4.87
N ILE A 228 -17.19 -9.88 -5.54
CA ILE A 228 -18.14 -9.22 -6.43
C ILE A 228 -19.53 -9.84 -6.28
N THR A 229 -20.54 -9.20 -6.86
CA THR A 229 -21.84 -9.85 -7.06
C THR A 229 -21.81 -10.60 -8.38
N ASN A 230 -21.98 -11.92 -8.35
CA ASN A 230 -22.10 -12.72 -9.56
C ASN A 230 -23.40 -12.32 -10.29
N PRO A 231 -23.35 -11.76 -11.51
CA PRO A 231 -24.54 -11.28 -12.19
C PRO A 231 -25.52 -12.39 -12.57
N ALA A 232 -25.04 -13.62 -12.75
CA ALA A 232 -25.89 -14.76 -13.09
C ALA A 232 -26.74 -15.24 -11.89
N THR A 233 -26.25 -15.06 -10.66
CA THR A 233 -26.94 -15.54 -9.44
C THR A 233 -27.48 -14.42 -8.55
N GLY A 234 -27.01 -13.18 -8.74
CA GLY A 234 -27.29 -12.04 -7.88
C GLY A 234 -26.69 -12.15 -6.47
N LYS A 235 -25.77 -13.09 -6.23
CA LYS A 235 -25.17 -13.35 -4.91
C LYS A 235 -23.70 -12.90 -4.87
N PRO A 236 -23.18 -12.49 -3.70
CA PRO A 236 -21.75 -12.27 -3.55
C PRO A 236 -21.00 -13.57 -3.81
N CYS A 237 -19.85 -13.46 -4.46
CA CYS A 237 -18.87 -14.51 -4.61
C CYS A 237 -17.46 -13.94 -4.39
N THR A 238 -16.50 -14.81 -4.12
CA THR A 238 -15.08 -14.47 -3.88
C THR A 238 -14.19 -15.14 -4.93
N PHE A 239 -13.10 -14.45 -5.28
CA PHE A 239 -12.00 -14.97 -6.09
C PHE A 239 -10.86 -15.56 -5.24
N GLY A 240 -10.94 -15.48 -3.91
CA GLY A 240 -9.95 -16.09 -3.01
C GLY A 240 -8.66 -15.30 -2.80
N HIS A 241 -8.46 -14.23 -3.56
CA HIS A 241 -7.25 -13.41 -3.51
C HIS A 241 -7.59 -11.92 -3.73
N GLU A 242 -6.64 -11.06 -3.39
CA GLU A 242 -6.76 -9.61 -3.51
C GLU A 242 -5.53 -9.01 -4.20
N HIS A 243 -5.70 -7.83 -4.82
CA HIS A 243 -4.63 -7.14 -5.55
C HIS A 243 -4.26 -5.80 -4.92
N GLY A 244 -4.48 -5.63 -3.61
CA GLY A 244 -4.20 -4.39 -2.91
C GLY A 244 -5.22 -3.29 -3.19
N ASP A 245 -4.73 -2.07 -3.39
CA ASP A 245 -5.55 -0.89 -3.60
C ASP A 245 -6.33 -0.93 -4.89
N ASP A 246 -7.55 -0.39 -4.85
CA ASP A 246 -8.28 -0.06 -6.07
C ASP A 246 -7.54 1.05 -6.82
N PRO A 247 -6.98 0.80 -8.01
CA PRO A 247 -6.18 1.78 -8.73
C PRO A 247 -7.00 3.03 -9.08
N ARG A 248 -8.34 2.94 -9.18
CA ARG A 248 -9.23 4.08 -9.46
C ARG A 248 -9.23 5.13 -8.34
N THR A 249 -8.66 4.79 -7.17
CA THR A 249 -8.47 5.74 -6.07
C THR A 249 -7.21 6.59 -6.23
N SER A 250 -6.33 6.26 -7.17
CA SER A 250 -5.14 7.07 -7.48
C SER A 250 -5.51 8.30 -8.31
N ASP A 251 -4.92 9.44 -7.95
CA ASP A 251 -5.09 10.69 -8.71
C ASP A 251 -4.42 10.63 -10.10
N ILE A 252 -3.54 9.65 -10.31
CA ILE A 252 -2.80 9.45 -11.56
C ILE A 252 -3.22 8.19 -12.33
N ALA A 253 -4.26 7.47 -11.89
CA ALA A 253 -4.71 6.22 -12.50
C ALA A 253 -5.00 6.35 -14.00
N GLN A 254 -5.76 7.38 -14.37
CA GLN A 254 -6.13 7.63 -15.76
C GLN A 254 -4.88 7.92 -16.61
N TRP A 255 -4.02 8.82 -16.14
CA TRP A 255 -2.77 9.16 -16.83
C TRP A 255 -1.87 7.93 -17.04
N THR A 256 -1.78 7.04 -16.05
CA THR A 256 -1.04 5.79 -16.17
C THR A 256 -1.68 4.84 -17.18
N SER A 257 -3.01 4.66 -17.14
CA SER A 257 -3.71 3.80 -18.10
C SER A 257 -3.62 4.30 -19.54
N GLU A 258 -3.66 5.63 -19.75
CA GLU A 258 -3.52 6.24 -21.07
C GLU A 258 -2.12 6.02 -21.67
N HIS A 259 -1.08 6.03 -20.84
CA HIS A 259 0.28 5.68 -21.29
C HIS A 259 0.41 4.21 -21.70
N LEU A 260 -0.35 3.33 -21.04
CA LEU A 260 -0.35 1.88 -21.28
C LEU A 260 -1.40 1.46 -22.31
N ALA A 261 -2.07 2.40 -22.96
CA ALA A 261 -3.07 2.12 -23.99
C ALA A 261 -2.43 1.69 -25.31
N ALA A 262 -2.99 0.67 -25.95
CA ALA A 262 -2.72 0.42 -27.37
C ALA A 262 -3.53 1.38 -28.25
N ALA A 263 -2.92 1.83 -29.34
CA ALA A 263 -3.59 2.67 -30.33
C ALA A 263 -4.84 1.97 -30.89
N GLY A 264 -5.99 2.66 -30.82
CA GLY A 264 -7.29 2.12 -31.24
C GLY A 264 -8.00 1.26 -30.20
N TYR A 265 -7.39 1.04 -29.03
CA TYR A 265 -7.98 0.31 -27.89
C TYR A 265 -8.02 1.16 -26.61
N GLU A 266 -7.94 2.48 -26.73
CA GLU A 266 -7.92 3.42 -25.60
C GLU A 266 -9.08 3.22 -24.60
N PRO A 267 -10.33 2.91 -25.02
CA PRO A 267 -11.42 2.63 -24.08
C PRO A 267 -11.22 1.38 -23.20
N PHE A 268 -10.34 0.47 -23.60
CA PHE A 268 -10.05 -0.79 -22.92
C PHE A 268 -8.70 -0.78 -22.20
N ALA A 269 -8.06 0.38 -22.14
CA ALA A 269 -6.79 0.56 -21.45
C ALA A 269 -6.97 0.46 -19.94
N GLY A 270 -5.89 0.11 -19.25
CA GLY A 270 -5.85 0.00 -17.80
C GLY A 270 -4.45 -0.37 -17.34
N ILE A 271 -4.36 -1.15 -16.26
CA ILE A 271 -3.08 -1.56 -15.69
C ILE A 271 -2.86 -3.05 -15.98
N PRO A 272 -2.08 -3.41 -17.02
CA PRO A 272 -1.83 -4.81 -17.36
C PRO A 272 -0.89 -5.46 -16.35
N PHE A 273 -1.21 -6.67 -15.90
CA PHE A 273 -0.32 -7.52 -15.11
C PHE A 273 0.45 -8.47 -16.03
N GLY A 274 1.78 -8.44 -15.97
CA GLY A 274 2.67 -9.31 -16.75
C GLY A 274 3.22 -8.68 -18.02
N LEU A 275 3.16 -7.35 -18.15
CA LEU A 275 3.59 -6.64 -19.36
C LEU A 275 5.12 -6.70 -19.55
N ALA A 276 5.91 -6.51 -18.50
CA ALA A 276 7.37 -6.62 -18.57
C ALA A 276 7.81 -8.07 -18.81
N ALA A 277 7.11 -9.03 -18.18
CA ALA A 277 7.34 -10.45 -18.40
C ALA A 277 7.04 -10.87 -19.86
N GLU A 278 5.95 -10.35 -20.46
CA GLU A 278 5.64 -10.58 -21.87
C GLU A 278 6.73 -9.97 -22.78
N ALA A 279 7.16 -8.74 -22.49
CA ALA A 279 8.23 -8.08 -23.23
C ALA A 279 9.56 -8.84 -23.11
N LEU A 280 9.85 -9.44 -21.96
CA LEU A 280 11.02 -10.30 -21.76
C LEU A 280 11.01 -11.52 -22.67
N ASN A 281 9.86 -12.14 -22.91
CA ASN A 281 9.78 -13.26 -23.83
C ASN A 281 10.21 -12.84 -25.25
N ALA A 282 9.70 -11.70 -25.73
CA ALA A 282 10.07 -11.15 -27.04
C ALA A 282 11.54 -10.70 -27.09
N TRP A 283 12.07 -10.14 -26.01
CA TRP A 283 13.47 -9.76 -25.90
C TRP A 283 14.39 -10.99 -25.96
N ALA A 284 14.07 -12.04 -25.20
CA ALA A 284 14.85 -13.27 -25.12
C ALA A 284 14.89 -14.03 -26.46
N ASP A 285 13.83 -13.93 -27.27
CA ASP A 285 13.81 -14.51 -28.63
C ASP A 285 14.85 -13.85 -29.56
N GLN A 286 15.26 -12.60 -29.28
CA GLN A 286 16.30 -11.87 -30.02
C GLN A 286 17.67 -11.91 -29.33
N HIS A 287 17.74 -12.33 -28.07
CA HIS A 287 18.94 -12.32 -27.24
C HIS A 287 19.16 -13.70 -26.59
N PRO A 288 19.77 -14.65 -27.33
CA PRO A 288 20.01 -16.01 -26.84
C PRO A 288 20.75 -16.01 -25.51
N GLY A 289 20.31 -16.87 -24.58
CA GLY A 289 20.85 -16.95 -23.22
C GLY A 289 20.12 -16.11 -22.19
N THR A 290 19.18 -15.25 -22.60
CA THR A 290 18.31 -14.51 -21.66
C THR A 290 17.30 -15.46 -21.01
N ALA A 291 17.29 -15.54 -19.68
CA ALA A 291 16.26 -16.27 -18.94
C ALA A 291 14.88 -15.63 -19.17
N LYS A 292 13.87 -16.46 -19.42
CA LYS A 292 12.46 -16.02 -19.52
C LYS A 292 11.83 -15.99 -18.15
N ARG A 293 10.77 -15.19 -17.98
CA ARG A 293 10.02 -15.12 -16.72
C ARG A 293 8.53 -14.95 -16.99
N SER A 294 7.72 -15.54 -16.13
CA SER A 294 6.28 -15.31 -16.09
C SER A 294 5.81 -15.58 -14.67
N GLU A 295 4.94 -14.70 -14.17
CA GLU A 295 4.57 -14.66 -12.76
C GLU A 295 3.08 -14.98 -12.62
N ASP A 296 2.70 -15.54 -11.48
CA ASP A 296 1.33 -15.94 -11.24
C ASP A 296 0.43 -14.74 -10.95
N HIS A 297 -0.84 -14.83 -11.37
CA HIS A 297 -1.77 -13.72 -11.27
C HIS A 297 -1.94 -13.18 -9.83
N VAL A 298 -2.07 -14.08 -8.85
CA VAL A 298 -2.40 -13.70 -7.47
C VAL A 298 -1.31 -12.86 -6.81
N GLY A 299 -0.05 -12.93 -7.27
CA GLY A 299 1.06 -12.19 -6.69
C GLY A 299 1.09 -10.69 -7.02
N TYR A 300 0.31 -10.21 -8.01
CA TYR A 300 0.29 -8.78 -8.36
C TYR A 300 -0.44 -7.94 -7.30
N LYS A 301 0.26 -6.99 -6.66
CA LYS A 301 -0.29 -6.07 -5.66
C LYS A 301 -0.16 -4.63 -6.15
N VAL A 302 -1.28 -3.92 -6.10
CA VAL A 302 -1.41 -2.49 -6.39
C VAL A 302 -1.30 -1.73 -5.08
N ASP A 303 -0.50 -0.67 -5.07
CA ASP A 303 -0.48 0.30 -3.98
C ASP A 303 -0.70 1.71 -4.53
N VAL A 304 -1.53 2.47 -3.80
CA VAL A 304 -1.86 3.87 -4.12
C VAL A 304 -1.46 4.77 -2.97
N ALA A 305 -0.69 5.82 -3.28
CA ALA A 305 -0.35 6.87 -2.33
C ALA A 305 -0.46 8.25 -2.99
N ASN A 306 -1.57 8.95 -2.74
CA ASN A 306 -1.80 10.31 -3.24
C ASN A 306 -1.30 11.36 -2.24
N ASP A 307 -1.01 12.56 -2.75
CA ASP A 307 -0.64 13.75 -1.99
C ASP A 307 0.54 13.52 -1.03
N VAL A 308 1.53 12.70 -1.42
CA VAL A 308 2.70 12.40 -0.58
C VAL A 308 3.64 13.59 -0.55
N GLN A 309 3.74 14.24 0.62
CA GLN A 309 4.75 15.27 0.85
C GLN A 309 6.14 14.64 0.93
N LEU A 310 7.05 15.04 0.04
CA LEU A 310 8.42 14.56 0.07
C LEU A 310 9.20 15.19 1.24
N LEU A 311 10.01 14.35 1.87
CA LEU A 311 10.88 14.73 2.98
C LEU A 311 12.34 14.69 2.51
N GLY A 312 13.13 15.66 2.94
CA GLY A 312 14.58 15.63 2.82
C GLY A 312 15.22 14.59 3.75
N GLU A 313 16.52 14.34 3.59
CA GLU A 313 17.28 13.44 4.47
C GLU A 313 17.25 13.89 5.95
N ASP A 314 17.04 15.18 6.21
CA ASP A 314 16.86 15.76 7.54
C ASP A 314 15.45 15.58 8.11
N GLY A 315 14.53 14.98 7.35
CA GLY A 315 13.12 14.81 7.69
C GLY A 315 12.27 16.07 7.47
N GLY A 316 12.84 17.15 6.95
CA GLY A 316 12.14 18.40 6.63
C GLY A 316 11.30 18.27 5.36
N ALA A 317 10.15 18.91 5.30
CA ALA A 317 9.32 18.93 4.09
C ALA A 317 9.99 19.72 2.97
N LEU A 318 10.06 19.14 1.76
CA LEU A 318 10.69 19.76 0.59
C LEU A 318 9.77 20.72 -0.18
N GLY A 319 8.49 20.79 0.21
CA GLY A 319 7.47 21.55 -0.54
C GLY A 319 7.05 20.89 -1.85
N VAL A 320 7.57 19.70 -2.16
CA VAL A 320 7.15 18.86 -3.30
C VAL A 320 6.13 17.84 -2.79
N THR A 321 5.03 17.71 -3.52
CA THR A 321 4.01 16.67 -3.28
C THR A 321 3.95 15.77 -4.50
N CYS A 322 3.85 14.46 -4.29
CA CYS A 322 3.80 13.46 -5.35
C CYS A 322 2.65 12.48 -5.15
N ASP A 323 2.08 12.05 -6.27
CA ASP A 323 1.18 10.91 -6.33
C ASP A 323 1.95 9.69 -6.84
N TYR A 324 1.63 8.53 -6.28
CA TYR A 324 2.24 7.25 -6.62
C TYR A 324 1.16 6.20 -6.90
N LEU A 325 1.41 5.42 -7.94
CA LEU A 325 0.66 4.21 -8.28
C LEU A 325 1.70 3.15 -8.65
N THR A 326 1.80 2.12 -7.83
CA THR A 326 2.74 1.01 -8.06
C THR A 326 1.99 -0.30 -8.21
N VAL A 327 2.50 -1.18 -9.07
CA VAL A 327 2.10 -2.59 -9.10
C VAL A 327 3.34 -3.43 -9.02
N VAL A 328 3.44 -4.27 -8.00
CA VAL A 328 4.54 -5.21 -7.82
C VAL A 328 4.01 -6.64 -7.90
N HIS A 329 4.74 -7.55 -8.53
CA HIS A 329 4.53 -8.97 -8.29
C HIS A 329 5.26 -9.39 -7.01
N GLN A 330 4.53 -9.64 -5.93
CA GLN A 330 5.06 -10.07 -4.63
C GLN A 330 4.25 -11.26 -4.08
N GLY A 331 4.54 -12.47 -4.58
CA GLY A 331 3.98 -13.71 -4.05
C GLY A 331 4.67 -14.14 -2.74
N SER A 332 3.94 -14.08 -1.61
CA SER A 332 4.47 -14.48 -0.29
C SER A 332 4.08 -15.91 0.13
N HIS A 333 3.65 -16.73 -0.83
CA HIS A 333 3.13 -18.08 -0.60
C HIS A 333 3.95 -19.21 -1.24
N SER A 334 4.84 -18.92 -2.16
CA SER A 334 5.59 -19.92 -2.95
C SER A 334 7.10 -19.83 -2.66
N PRO A 335 7.90 -20.84 -3.06
CA PRO A 335 9.36 -20.76 -3.00
C PRO A 335 9.97 -19.84 -4.07
N ASP A 336 9.18 -19.27 -4.99
CA ASP A 336 9.69 -18.50 -6.14
C ASP A 336 10.63 -17.36 -5.70
N ALA A 337 10.21 -16.56 -4.72
CA ALA A 337 10.99 -15.45 -4.19
C ALA A 337 12.31 -15.84 -3.51
N LEU A 338 12.50 -17.12 -3.13
CA LEU A 338 13.74 -17.56 -2.49
C LEU A 338 14.91 -17.57 -3.49
N SER A 339 14.63 -17.80 -4.77
CA SER A 339 15.64 -17.96 -5.84
C SER A 339 15.56 -16.88 -6.91
N ASN A 340 14.36 -16.38 -7.17
CA ASN A 340 14.11 -15.40 -8.22
C ASN A 340 14.21 -13.98 -7.65
N ASN A 341 15.08 -13.17 -8.25
CA ASN A 341 15.25 -11.77 -7.89
C ASN A 341 14.48 -10.81 -8.78
N ALA A 342 14.22 -11.20 -10.03
CA ALA A 342 13.51 -10.38 -11.00
C ALA A 342 12.00 -10.50 -10.79
N HIS A 343 11.30 -9.40 -10.54
CA HIS A 343 9.84 -9.38 -10.41
C HIS A 343 9.28 -8.13 -11.09
N GLU A 344 8.10 -8.23 -11.72
CA GLU A 344 7.52 -7.09 -12.41
C GLU A 344 7.16 -5.96 -11.43
N LEU A 345 7.55 -4.74 -11.81
CA LEU A 345 7.21 -3.50 -11.15
C LEU A 345 6.73 -2.50 -12.21
N LEU A 346 5.46 -2.10 -12.11
CA LEU A 346 4.98 -0.82 -12.62
C LEU A 346 5.19 0.22 -11.52
N TYR A 347 5.91 1.29 -11.83
CA TYR A 347 6.10 2.44 -10.96
C TYR A 347 5.67 3.69 -11.71
N ALA A 348 4.56 4.30 -11.29
CA ALA A 348 4.10 5.58 -11.80
C ALA A 348 4.17 6.64 -10.70
N THR A 349 4.76 7.80 -11.01
CA THR A 349 4.74 8.96 -10.13
C THR A 349 4.57 10.27 -10.91
N ARG A 350 3.91 11.22 -10.26
CA ARG A 350 3.75 12.59 -10.73
C ARG A 350 3.87 13.55 -9.56
N CYS A 351 4.76 14.52 -9.68
CA CYS A 351 5.08 15.46 -8.62
C CYS A 351 4.79 16.91 -9.01
N THR A 352 4.55 17.76 -8.00
CA THR A 352 4.26 19.20 -8.19
C THR A 352 5.45 20.00 -8.72
N ASP A 353 6.67 19.45 -8.67
CA ASP A 353 7.89 20.05 -9.24
C ASP A 353 8.06 19.73 -10.74
N GLY A 354 7.13 18.98 -11.33
CA GLY A 354 7.18 18.55 -12.73
C GLY A 354 7.90 17.24 -12.98
N THR A 355 8.37 16.56 -11.92
CA THR A 355 8.89 15.18 -12.03
C THR A 355 7.75 14.23 -12.39
N GLU A 356 7.91 13.49 -13.48
CA GLU A 356 6.96 12.48 -13.94
C GLU A 356 7.73 11.24 -14.40
N LEU A 357 7.29 10.07 -13.98
CA LEU A 357 7.84 8.78 -14.42
C LEU A 357 6.71 7.76 -14.51
N ILE A 358 6.66 7.01 -15.60
CA ILE A 358 5.96 5.72 -15.68
C ILE A 358 6.97 4.71 -16.18
N SER A 359 7.31 3.75 -15.33
CA SER A 359 8.24 2.68 -15.63
C SER A 359 7.58 1.32 -15.43
N THR A 360 7.63 0.43 -16.42
CA THR A 360 7.28 -0.99 -16.28
C THR A 360 8.52 -1.83 -16.56
N THR A 361 9.03 -2.52 -15.55
CA THR A 361 10.30 -3.28 -15.62
C THR A 361 10.21 -4.57 -14.80
N LEU A 362 11.07 -5.53 -15.11
CA LEU A 362 11.46 -6.59 -14.19
C LEU A 362 12.50 -6.03 -13.21
N SER A 363 12.00 -5.50 -12.10
CA SER A 363 12.83 -5.00 -11.01
C SER A 363 13.60 -6.13 -10.35
N ARG A 364 14.87 -5.87 -10.03
CA ARG A 364 15.77 -6.85 -9.43
C ARG A 364 15.90 -6.54 -7.95
N PHE A 365 15.27 -7.37 -7.13
CA PHE A 365 15.22 -7.23 -5.68
C PHE A 365 16.47 -7.83 -5.02
N GLY A 366 17.66 -7.45 -5.50
CA GLY A 366 18.95 -8.05 -5.09
C GLY A 366 19.49 -9.02 -6.14
N ASP A 367 20.49 -9.81 -5.75
CA ASP A 367 21.12 -10.80 -6.63
C ASP A 367 20.21 -12.04 -6.83
N PRO A 368 20.31 -12.73 -7.99
CA PRO A 368 19.68 -14.03 -8.20
C PRO A 368 20.31 -15.09 -7.27
N GLY A 369 19.58 -16.16 -6.98
CA GLY A 369 20.13 -17.29 -6.23
C GLY A 369 20.56 -16.97 -4.80
N GLN A 370 20.06 -15.89 -4.21
CA GLN A 370 20.24 -15.62 -2.78
C GLN A 370 19.11 -14.74 -2.23
N TYR A 371 19.00 -14.66 -0.91
CA TYR A 371 18.19 -13.68 -0.19
C TYR A 371 18.83 -13.36 1.16
N GLU A 372 18.40 -12.29 1.81
CA GLU A 372 18.87 -11.89 3.14
C GLU A 372 17.92 -12.37 4.23
N ARG A 373 18.46 -12.90 5.32
CA ARG A 373 17.65 -13.33 6.47
C ARG A 373 16.97 -12.12 7.13
N SER A 374 15.64 -12.09 7.21
CA SER A 374 14.93 -10.89 7.68
C SER A 374 15.24 -10.47 9.13
N CYS A 375 15.49 -11.42 10.03
CA CYS A 375 15.84 -11.14 11.44
C CYS A 375 17.35 -10.90 11.67
N ASP A 376 18.17 -11.05 10.63
CA ASP A 376 19.61 -10.72 10.63
C ASP A 376 20.05 -10.41 9.18
N PRO A 377 19.75 -9.18 8.68
CA PRO A 377 19.94 -8.83 7.27
C PRO A 377 21.39 -8.89 6.78
N ALA A 378 22.38 -8.96 7.69
CA ALA A 378 23.77 -9.17 7.33
C ALA A 378 24.06 -10.60 6.84
N THR A 379 23.18 -11.56 7.14
CA THR A 379 23.34 -12.94 6.71
C THR A 379 22.61 -13.20 5.38
N ARG A 380 23.41 -13.51 4.34
CA ARG A 380 22.92 -13.97 3.04
C ARG A 380 22.74 -15.48 3.03
N ILE A 381 21.62 -15.94 2.47
CA ILE A 381 21.27 -17.33 2.27
C ILE A 381 21.37 -17.65 0.77
N GLN A 382 22.16 -18.66 0.43
CA GLN A 382 22.38 -19.09 -0.95
C GLN A 382 21.30 -20.07 -1.39
N THR A 383 20.77 -19.85 -2.58
CA THR A 383 19.71 -20.62 -3.22
C THR A 383 20.10 -20.97 -4.66
N THR A 384 19.12 -21.18 -5.54
CA THR A 384 19.36 -21.54 -6.94
C THR A 384 19.37 -20.28 -7.80
N ASP A 385 20.47 -20.04 -8.50
CA ASP A 385 20.52 -19.00 -9.53
C ASP A 385 19.75 -19.47 -10.79
N ASN A 386 18.72 -18.72 -11.16
CA ASN A 386 17.86 -19.00 -12.31
C ASN A 386 18.27 -18.23 -13.58
N GLY A 387 19.45 -17.61 -13.59
CA GLY A 387 20.04 -16.95 -14.76
C GLY A 387 19.51 -15.53 -15.01
N TYR A 388 19.03 -14.85 -13.98
CA TYR A 388 18.59 -13.46 -14.06
C TYR A 388 19.73 -12.49 -13.72
N PRO A 389 19.70 -11.24 -14.20
CA PRO A 389 20.76 -10.28 -13.88
C PRO A 389 20.76 -9.87 -12.41
N ASP A 390 21.94 -9.58 -11.86
CA ASP A 390 22.14 -8.99 -10.53
C ASP A 390 21.45 -7.62 -10.39
N GLY A 391 21.11 -7.24 -9.16
CA GLY A 391 20.51 -5.94 -8.86
C GLY A 391 20.87 -5.43 -7.47
N ASP A 392 20.81 -4.11 -7.30
CA ASP A 392 21.22 -3.43 -6.05
C ASP A 392 20.13 -3.45 -4.95
N GLY A 393 19.03 -4.19 -5.18
CA GLY A 393 17.96 -4.37 -4.21
C GLY A 393 18.28 -5.41 -3.12
N GLU A 394 17.26 -5.84 -2.40
CA GLU A 394 17.35 -6.93 -1.40
C GLU A 394 16.01 -7.63 -1.21
N ARG A 395 16.05 -8.91 -0.81
CA ARG A 395 14.90 -9.69 -0.37
C ARG A 395 15.14 -10.14 1.07
N LEU A 396 14.56 -9.42 2.02
CA LEU A 396 14.55 -9.81 3.42
C LEU A 396 13.45 -10.85 3.65
N ILE A 397 13.81 -12.12 3.77
CA ILE A 397 12.85 -13.23 3.91
C ILE A 397 13.04 -13.93 5.27
N PRO A 398 11.95 -14.19 6.04
CA PRO A 398 12.04 -14.96 7.26
C PRO A 398 12.38 -16.43 6.97
N ASP A 399 13.35 -16.97 7.71
CA ASP A 399 13.73 -18.37 7.66
C ASP A 399 13.50 -19.07 9.00
N ARG A 400 13.83 -20.37 9.07
CA ARG A 400 13.72 -21.16 10.29
C ARG A 400 14.48 -20.56 11.48
N THR A 401 15.64 -19.94 11.25
CA THR A 401 16.42 -19.26 12.31
C THR A 401 15.61 -18.10 12.90
N CYS A 402 14.92 -17.33 12.06
CA CYS A 402 14.04 -16.25 12.53
C CYS A 402 12.86 -16.77 13.35
N VAL A 403 12.28 -17.90 12.91
CA VAL A 403 11.20 -18.58 13.64
C VAL A 403 11.65 -19.02 15.03
N GLU A 404 12.76 -19.75 15.13
CA GLU A 404 13.27 -20.26 16.41
C GLU A 404 13.69 -19.13 17.37
N ARG A 405 14.18 -18.01 16.84
CA ARG A 405 14.64 -16.89 17.67
C ARG A 405 13.50 -15.99 18.16
N ASN A 406 12.46 -15.78 17.34
CA ASN A 406 11.52 -14.68 17.55
C ASN A 406 10.03 -15.07 17.42
N VAL A 407 9.71 -16.26 16.87
CA VAL A 407 8.35 -16.78 16.78
C VAL A 407 8.07 -17.75 17.92
N LEU A 408 8.89 -18.79 18.03
CA LEU A 408 8.85 -19.73 19.15
C LEU A 408 9.55 -19.06 20.33
N VAL A 409 8.82 -18.83 21.41
CA VAL A 409 9.31 -18.09 22.57
C VAL A 409 8.99 -18.83 23.87
N PRO A 410 9.75 -18.56 24.96
CA PRO A 410 9.47 -19.17 26.25
C PRO A 410 8.12 -18.74 26.82
N ALA A 411 7.56 -19.57 27.69
CA ALA A 411 6.30 -19.27 28.38
C ALA A 411 6.33 -17.88 29.04
N GLY A 412 5.29 -17.07 28.79
CA GLY A 412 5.17 -15.70 29.31
C GLY A 412 5.82 -14.62 28.42
N ARG A 413 6.35 -14.99 27.24
CA ARG A 413 6.79 -14.07 26.20
C ARG A 413 5.81 -14.11 25.02
N THR A 414 5.65 -12.98 24.35
CA THR A 414 4.81 -12.87 23.15
C THR A 414 5.67 -12.92 21.89
N THR A 415 5.22 -13.67 20.89
CA THR A 415 5.77 -13.69 19.53
C THR A 415 5.79 -12.28 18.94
N SER A 416 6.89 -11.91 18.29
CA SER A 416 6.96 -10.63 17.57
C SER A 416 6.30 -10.73 16.20
N VAL A 417 5.40 -9.79 15.87
CA VAL A 417 4.85 -9.65 14.51
C VAL A 417 5.92 -9.36 13.46
N TRP A 418 7.09 -8.87 13.88
CA TRP A 418 8.24 -8.61 13.01
C TRP A 418 9.06 -9.87 12.71
N ALA A 419 8.84 -10.96 13.45
CA ALA A 419 9.61 -12.19 13.27
C ALA A 419 9.36 -12.86 11.92
N LEU A 420 8.17 -12.63 11.35
CA LEU A 420 7.74 -13.16 10.06
C LEU A 420 7.64 -12.05 9.00
N TYR A 421 8.09 -10.83 9.31
CA TYR A 421 8.04 -9.74 8.36
C TYR A 421 9.00 -10.03 7.20
N GLU A 422 8.45 -10.02 6.00
CA GLU A 422 9.16 -10.13 4.73
C GLU A 422 9.18 -8.76 4.07
N LYS A 423 10.32 -8.34 3.52
CA LYS A 423 10.44 -7.03 2.86
C LYS A 423 11.33 -7.14 1.63
N TRP A 424 10.82 -6.67 0.50
CA TRP A 424 11.58 -6.61 -0.75
C TRP A 424 11.85 -5.16 -1.07
N THR A 425 13.12 -4.79 -1.21
CA THR A 425 13.54 -3.44 -1.60
C THR A 425 14.09 -3.51 -3.02
N SER A 426 13.55 -2.70 -3.92
CA SER A 426 14.05 -2.54 -5.28
C SER A 426 14.96 -1.32 -5.37
N ALA A 427 15.96 -1.43 -6.23
CA ALA A 427 16.79 -0.32 -6.68
C ALA A 427 16.75 -0.29 -8.21
N ASN A 428 16.12 0.73 -8.78
CA ASN A 428 15.81 0.74 -10.22
C ASN A 428 16.41 1.95 -10.90
N THR A 429 17.01 1.71 -12.07
CA THR A 429 17.56 2.77 -12.91
C THR A 429 17.15 2.51 -14.35
N LEU A 430 16.67 3.56 -15.04
CA LEU A 430 16.54 3.54 -16.49
C LEU A 430 17.83 4.10 -17.11
N THR A 431 18.46 3.37 -18.02
CA THR A 431 19.74 3.76 -18.62
C THR A 431 19.72 3.74 -20.14
N THR A 432 20.47 4.65 -20.76
CA THR A 432 20.76 4.61 -22.21
C THR A 432 21.68 3.44 -22.54
N ALA A 433 21.82 3.12 -23.83
CA ALA A 433 22.80 2.13 -24.29
C ALA A 433 24.26 2.47 -23.92
N GLN A 434 24.55 3.76 -23.67
CA GLN A 434 25.86 4.25 -23.22
C GLN A 434 26.04 4.16 -21.70
N GLY A 435 24.99 3.78 -20.96
CA GLY A 435 24.99 3.70 -19.50
C GLY A 435 24.60 4.98 -18.78
N ASP A 436 24.20 6.04 -19.51
CA ASP A 436 23.73 7.28 -18.89
C ASP A 436 22.40 7.04 -18.19
N THR A 437 22.27 7.49 -16.95
CA THR A 437 21.02 7.41 -16.21
C THR A 437 20.00 8.39 -16.76
N LEU A 438 18.76 7.95 -16.95
CA LEU A 438 17.60 8.78 -17.27
C LEU A 438 16.73 9.03 -16.04
N ALA A 439 16.53 8.00 -15.22
CA ALA A 439 15.78 8.07 -13.98
C ALA A 439 16.24 7.00 -12.98
N ARG A 440 16.13 7.29 -11.69
CA ARG A 440 16.31 6.36 -10.58
C ARG A 440 15.08 6.42 -9.67
N PHE A 441 14.58 5.25 -9.27
CA PHE A 441 13.38 5.12 -8.45
C PHE A 441 13.47 3.86 -7.60
N ASP A 442 13.52 4.04 -6.29
CA ASP A 442 13.66 2.96 -5.34
C ASP A 442 12.34 2.84 -4.55
N SER A 443 11.88 1.62 -4.33
CA SER A 443 10.66 1.35 -3.56
C SER A 443 10.80 0.02 -2.83
N GLY A 444 10.10 -0.12 -1.70
CA GLY A 444 10.06 -1.34 -0.92
C GLY A 444 8.65 -1.79 -0.59
N PHE A 445 8.46 -3.10 -0.48
CA PHE A 445 7.17 -3.75 -0.28
C PHE A 445 7.31 -4.76 0.85
N GLY A 446 6.54 -4.59 1.92
CA GLY A 446 6.58 -5.47 3.07
C GLY A 446 5.30 -6.26 3.27
N VAL A 447 5.43 -7.46 3.83
CA VAL A 447 4.35 -8.38 4.17
C VAL A 447 4.51 -8.84 5.62
N PHE A 448 3.49 -8.62 6.44
CA PHE A 448 3.51 -8.94 7.87
C PHE A 448 3.07 -10.35 8.19
N ASN A 449 2.23 -10.93 7.34
CA ASN A 449 1.59 -12.22 7.58
C ASN A 449 1.78 -13.18 6.40
N PRO A 450 3.03 -13.40 5.93
CA PRO A 450 3.27 -14.32 4.83
C PRO A 450 2.82 -15.73 5.20
N SER A 451 2.27 -16.46 4.23
CA SER A 451 1.80 -17.84 4.44
C SER A 451 2.95 -18.86 4.55
N ARG A 452 4.19 -18.41 4.31
CA ARG A 452 5.40 -19.23 4.32
C ARG A 452 6.59 -18.56 5.01
N TYR A 453 7.55 -19.40 5.41
CA TYR A 453 8.92 -19.02 5.73
C TYR A 453 9.88 -20.02 5.06
N ALA A 454 11.15 -19.63 4.92
CA ALA A 454 12.17 -20.46 4.26
C ALA A 454 12.76 -21.53 5.21
N ASN A 455 13.00 -22.72 4.67
CA ASN A 455 13.76 -23.78 5.33
C ASN A 455 15.25 -23.70 4.97
N ALA A 456 16.09 -24.41 5.73
CA ALA A 456 17.54 -24.46 5.51
C ALA A 456 17.96 -25.13 4.19
N ASP A 457 17.07 -25.92 3.58
CA ASP A 457 17.28 -26.63 2.31
C ASP A 457 16.68 -25.87 1.11
N ASN A 458 16.37 -24.58 1.27
CA ASN A 458 15.74 -23.72 0.26
C ASN A 458 14.31 -24.15 -0.14
N SER A 459 13.71 -25.10 0.58
CA SER A 459 12.27 -25.33 0.52
C SER A 459 11.52 -24.32 1.40
N ILE A 460 10.19 -24.41 1.40
CA ILE A 460 9.34 -23.57 2.25
C ILE A 460 8.63 -24.42 3.30
N SER A 461 8.36 -23.81 4.45
CA SER A 461 7.41 -24.31 5.43
C SER A 461 6.25 -23.32 5.57
N ARG A 462 5.09 -23.83 6.00
CA ARG A 462 3.90 -23.00 6.21
C ARG A 462 3.94 -22.33 7.58
N THR A 463 3.52 -21.08 7.63
CA THR A 463 3.50 -20.28 8.87
C THR A 463 2.45 -20.78 9.86
N LEU A 464 1.26 -21.18 9.38
CA LEU A 464 0.15 -21.61 10.23
C LEU A 464 0.51 -22.78 11.18
N PRO A 465 1.18 -23.86 10.73
CA PRO A 465 1.65 -24.92 11.63
C PRO A 465 2.47 -24.46 12.85
N LEU A 466 3.20 -23.34 12.76
CA LEU A 466 3.99 -22.80 13.89
C LEU A 466 3.12 -22.50 15.11
N CYS A 467 1.83 -22.21 14.92
CA CYS A 467 0.88 -21.96 16.01
C CYS A 467 0.61 -23.16 16.90
N ARG A 468 1.00 -24.37 16.47
CA ARG A 468 0.87 -25.62 17.26
C ARG A 468 2.22 -26.27 17.53
N GLU A 469 3.29 -25.70 16.99
CA GLU A 469 4.62 -26.23 17.20
C GLU A 469 5.05 -26.01 18.65
N THR A 470 5.72 -27.02 19.22
CA THR A 470 6.44 -26.90 20.49
C THR A 470 7.89 -27.29 20.20
N ALA A 471 8.81 -26.35 20.40
CA ALA A 471 10.23 -26.62 20.29
C ALA A 471 10.71 -27.57 21.40
N ALA A 472 11.90 -28.12 21.25
CA ALA A 472 12.45 -29.12 22.18
C ALA A 472 12.64 -28.59 23.62
N ASP A 473 12.85 -27.29 23.77
CA ASP A 473 12.95 -26.56 25.03
C ASP A 473 11.57 -26.15 25.62
N GLY A 474 10.48 -26.46 24.91
CA GLY A 474 9.12 -26.13 25.31
C GLY A 474 8.62 -24.79 24.75
N ASP A 475 9.42 -24.07 23.97
CA ASP A 475 9.04 -22.79 23.38
C ASP A 475 7.92 -22.96 22.36
N ARG A 476 7.03 -21.96 22.29
CA ARG A 476 5.81 -21.99 21.46
C ARG A 476 5.53 -20.61 20.88
N ALA A 477 4.79 -20.58 19.77
CA ALA A 477 4.23 -19.33 19.27
C ALA A 477 3.13 -18.83 20.22
N ASP A 478 3.28 -17.60 20.72
CA ASP A 478 2.32 -16.93 21.60
C ASP A 478 2.00 -15.54 21.04
N GLY A 479 1.06 -15.51 20.10
CA GLY A 479 0.64 -14.29 19.41
C GLY A 479 -0.85 -14.29 19.11
N VAL A 480 -1.42 -13.11 18.85
CA VAL A 480 -2.85 -12.95 18.58
C VAL A 480 -3.32 -13.74 17.36
N ASP A 481 -2.51 -13.79 16.30
CA ASP A 481 -2.83 -14.53 15.08
C ASP A 481 -2.89 -16.05 15.37
N CYS A 482 -1.89 -16.60 16.07
CA CYS A 482 -1.89 -18.01 16.47
C CYS A 482 -2.99 -18.37 17.47
N THR A 483 -3.29 -17.47 18.42
CA THR A 483 -4.40 -17.67 19.35
C THR A 483 -5.72 -17.78 18.60
N ASN A 484 -5.98 -16.89 17.64
CA ASN A 484 -7.20 -16.92 16.84
C ASN A 484 -7.27 -18.18 15.96
N ALA A 485 -6.19 -18.53 15.26
CA ALA A 485 -6.13 -19.73 14.42
C ALA A 485 -6.40 -21.02 15.22
N ASN A 486 -5.84 -21.11 16.44
CA ASN A 486 -6.05 -22.25 17.33
C ASN A 486 -7.49 -22.32 17.86
N LEU A 487 -8.07 -21.19 18.28
CA LEU A 487 -9.47 -21.11 18.73
C LEU A 487 -10.45 -21.53 17.64
N LEU A 488 -10.14 -21.23 16.37
CA LEU A 488 -10.95 -21.60 15.21
C LEU A 488 -10.67 -23.02 14.67
N GLY A 489 -9.67 -23.72 15.22
CA GLY A 489 -9.28 -25.06 14.77
C GLY A 489 -8.74 -25.12 13.34
N VAL A 490 -8.12 -24.04 12.84
CA VAL A 490 -7.69 -23.93 11.43
C VAL A 490 -6.41 -24.74 11.19
N THR A 491 -6.48 -25.79 10.38
CA THR A 491 -5.32 -26.69 10.15
C THR A 491 -4.69 -26.54 8.77
N ALA A 492 -5.46 -26.13 7.77
CA ALA A 492 -4.97 -25.93 6.40
C ALA A 492 -4.47 -24.49 6.23
N PHE A 493 -3.30 -24.30 5.61
CA PHE A 493 -2.67 -22.98 5.47
C PHE A 493 -3.43 -22.04 4.55
N ASP A 494 -4.16 -22.62 3.60
CA ASP A 494 -5.02 -22.01 2.58
C ASP A 494 -6.48 -21.92 3.01
N ASP A 495 -6.80 -22.25 4.26
CA ASP A 495 -8.14 -22.00 4.80
C ASP A 495 -8.37 -20.47 4.89
N PRO A 496 -9.52 -19.95 4.42
CA PRO A 496 -9.85 -18.51 4.51
C PRO A 496 -9.91 -17.92 5.91
N ARG A 497 -9.84 -18.75 6.95
CA ARG A 497 -9.75 -18.32 8.36
C ARG A 497 -8.31 -18.25 8.86
N SER A 498 -7.33 -18.67 8.07
CA SER A 498 -5.91 -18.55 8.38
C SER A 498 -5.52 -17.06 8.43
N PRO A 499 -4.82 -16.60 9.48
CA PRO A 499 -4.36 -15.20 9.54
C PRO A 499 -3.09 -14.95 8.73
N PHE A 500 -2.53 -15.97 8.08
CA PHE A 500 -1.27 -15.93 7.33
C PHE A 500 -1.54 -16.07 5.83
N ASP A 501 -2.12 -15.03 5.24
CA ASP A 501 -2.62 -14.96 3.86
C ASP A 501 -1.96 -13.83 3.05
N GLY A 502 -0.97 -13.13 3.62
CA GLY A 502 -0.22 -12.08 2.93
C GLY A 502 -0.96 -10.75 2.71
N THR A 503 -2.15 -10.54 3.30
CA THR A 503 -2.99 -9.34 3.11
C THR A 503 -2.54 -8.11 3.89
N ARG A 504 -1.64 -8.25 4.87
CA ARG A 504 -1.16 -7.14 5.70
C ARG A 504 0.18 -6.68 5.17
N ARG A 505 0.20 -5.48 4.57
CA ARG A 505 1.35 -4.96 3.83
C ARG A 505 1.70 -3.52 4.17
N ASP A 506 2.95 -3.15 3.91
CA ASP A 506 3.39 -1.76 3.88
C ASP A 506 4.22 -1.44 2.63
N LEU A 507 4.23 -0.15 2.30
CA LEU A 507 4.89 0.40 1.12
C LEU A 507 5.93 1.41 1.57
N TYR A 508 7.12 1.35 0.98
CA TYR A 508 8.22 2.28 1.17
C TYR A 508 8.39 3.09 -0.11
N LEU A 509 8.22 4.41 -0.01
CA LEU A 509 8.43 5.35 -1.12
C LEU A 509 9.48 6.37 -0.75
N ALA A 510 10.37 6.66 -1.69
CA ALA A 510 11.26 7.81 -1.65
C ALA A 510 11.00 8.70 -2.88
N GLY A 511 11.71 9.80 -2.98
CA GLY A 511 11.69 10.64 -4.17
C GLY A 511 12.29 9.92 -5.39
N THR A 512 11.74 10.24 -6.56
CA THR A 512 12.27 9.81 -7.85
C THR A 512 13.29 10.83 -8.34
N THR A 513 14.43 10.35 -8.82
CA THR A 513 15.43 11.18 -9.48
C THR A 513 15.29 11.05 -10.99
N VAL A 514 15.22 12.16 -11.70
CA VAL A 514 15.21 12.25 -13.17
C VAL A 514 16.38 13.12 -13.61
N THR A 515 17.15 12.63 -14.57
CA THR A 515 18.33 13.29 -15.15
C THR A 515 18.12 13.67 -16.62
N ASN A 516 16.89 13.58 -17.12
CA ASN A 516 16.49 13.75 -18.51
C ASN A 516 16.15 15.22 -18.90
N THR A 517 16.90 16.20 -18.38
CA THR A 517 16.62 17.62 -18.62
C THR A 517 16.67 17.96 -20.11
N GLY A 518 15.54 18.42 -20.67
CA GLY A 518 15.41 18.77 -22.09
C GLY A 518 15.40 17.57 -23.06
N GLY A 519 15.40 16.34 -22.54
CA GLY A 519 15.39 15.13 -23.34
C GLY A 519 13.99 14.71 -23.80
N ASN A 520 13.92 13.56 -24.49
CA ASN A 520 12.66 12.99 -24.94
C ASN A 520 11.82 12.51 -23.76
N ARG A 521 10.49 12.50 -23.91
CA ARG A 521 9.60 12.03 -22.84
C ARG A 521 9.27 10.54 -22.89
N ARG A 522 9.57 9.88 -24.01
CA ARG A 522 9.32 8.46 -24.22
C ARG A 522 10.60 7.76 -24.62
N TYR A 523 10.87 6.66 -23.94
CA TYR A 523 11.99 5.77 -24.23
C TYR A 523 11.49 4.33 -24.20
N TRP A 524 11.93 3.51 -25.13
CA TRP A 524 11.80 2.06 -25.08
C TRP A 524 13.06 1.51 -24.42
N THR A 525 12.90 0.77 -23.32
CA THR A 525 14.01 0.09 -22.64
C THR A 525 13.87 -1.41 -22.80
N ASP A 526 14.96 -2.15 -22.59
CA ASP A 526 14.84 -3.58 -22.35
C ASP A 526 13.98 -3.84 -21.08
N PRO A 527 13.53 -5.07 -20.85
CA PRO A 527 12.66 -5.40 -19.72
C PRO A 527 13.26 -5.07 -18.35
N TYR A 528 14.57 -4.89 -18.23
CA TYR A 528 15.27 -4.58 -16.99
C TYR A 528 15.59 -3.08 -16.81
N GLY A 529 15.13 -2.24 -17.74
CA GLY A 529 15.30 -0.78 -17.72
C GLY A 529 16.54 -0.27 -18.46
N GLY A 530 17.33 -1.15 -19.09
CA GLY A 530 18.53 -0.78 -19.83
C GLY A 530 18.26 -0.41 -21.30
N ASN A 531 19.33 -0.05 -22.01
CA ASN A 531 19.32 0.11 -23.47
C ASN A 531 18.24 1.07 -24.00
N ALA A 532 17.98 2.17 -23.29
CA ALA A 532 16.95 3.12 -23.65
C ALA A 532 17.15 3.67 -25.07
N SER A 533 16.08 3.62 -25.87
CA SER A 533 15.98 4.07 -27.25
C SER A 533 14.76 4.97 -27.43
N THR A 534 14.82 5.95 -28.33
CA THR A 534 13.66 6.76 -28.71
C THR A 534 12.80 6.12 -29.79
N THR A 535 13.21 4.93 -30.27
CA THR A 535 12.51 4.13 -31.28
C THR A 535 12.13 2.78 -30.67
N PRO A 536 10.90 2.28 -30.89
CA PRO A 536 10.50 0.95 -30.46
C PRO A 536 11.43 -0.16 -31.01
N PHE A 537 11.60 -1.22 -30.23
CA PHE A 537 12.29 -2.44 -30.65
C PHE A 537 11.62 -3.68 -30.05
N ALA A 538 11.96 -4.87 -30.56
CA ALA A 538 11.37 -6.14 -30.10
C ALA A 538 11.70 -6.41 -28.62
N GLY A 539 10.67 -6.57 -27.78
CA GLY A 539 10.82 -6.70 -26.34
C GLY A 539 11.10 -5.37 -25.60
N GLY A 540 11.07 -4.24 -26.31
CA GLY A 540 11.20 -2.93 -25.72
C GLY A 540 9.93 -2.47 -25.02
N VAL A 541 10.03 -2.05 -23.75
CA VAL A 541 8.92 -1.52 -22.96
C VAL A 541 8.94 0.00 -23.00
N CYS A 542 7.83 0.63 -23.38
CA CYS A 542 7.73 2.09 -23.46
C CYS A 542 7.60 2.69 -22.06
N GLN A 543 8.62 3.46 -21.66
CA GLN A 543 8.68 4.23 -20.43
C GLN A 543 8.31 5.69 -20.70
N LEU A 544 7.73 6.36 -19.70
CA LEU A 544 7.56 7.82 -19.68
C LEU A 544 8.57 8.41 -18.70
N VAL A 545 9.39 9.37 -19.14
CA VAL A 545 10.36 10.08 -18.28
C VAL A 545 10.18 11.58 -18.50
N SER A 546 9.97 12.36 -17.44
CA SER A 546 9.84 13.82 -17.57
C SER A 546 11.08 14.44 -18.22
N SER A 547 10.88 15.49 -19.00
CA SER A 547 11.97 16.34 -19.52
C SER A 547 12.46 17.36 -18.49
N THR A 548 11.85 17.38 -17.30
CA THR A 548 12.28 18.13 -16.13
C THR A 548 13.14 17.20 -15.29
N GLY A 549 14.39 17.60 -15.03
CA GLY A 549 15.29 16.87 -14.14
C GLY A 549 15.32 17.45 -12.73
N ASN A 550 15.61 16.60 -11.75
CA ASN A 550 15.75 16.95 -10.34
C ASN A 550 16.97 16.24 -9.66
N PRO A 551 18.14 16.13 -10.32
CA PRO A 551 19.27 15.29 -9.86
C PRO A 551 19.88 15.65 -8.50
N GLY A 552 19.58 16.83 -7.95
CA GLY A 552 20.06 17.27 -6.64
C GLY A 552 19.10 17.03 -5.49
N GLN A 553 17.89 16.53 -5.74
CA GLN A 553 16.87 16.36 -4.70
C GLN A 553 17.13 15.09 -3.91
N LYS A 554 17.71 15.25 -2.72
CA LYS A 554 17.88 14.15 -1.77
C LYS A 554 16.62 13.97 -0.95
N THR A 555 16.12 12.75 -0.89
CA THR A 555 14.87 12.44 -0.19
C THR A 555 15.06 11.32 0.81
N SER A 556 14.24 11.36 1.87
CA SER A 556 14.15 10.27 2.83
C SER A 556 13.01 9.32 2.47
N GLY A 557 13.25 8.02 2.65
CA GLY A 557 12.24 7.00 2.49
C GLY A 557 11.14 7.13 3.56
N GLN A 558 9.89 6.99 3.13
CA GLN A 558 8.70 7.06 3.97
C GLN A 558 7.93 5.75 3.90
N VAL A 559 7.26 5.37 5.00
CA VAL A 559 6.49 4.14 5.11
C VAL A 559 5.00 4.44 5.15
N PHE A 560 4.24 3.75 4.31
CA PHE A 560 2.80 3.85 4.17
C PHE A 560 2.15 2.48 4.42
N GLY A 561 0.85 2.46 4.74
CA GLY A 561 0.12 1.20 4.80
C GLY A 561 0.36 0.32 6.03
N ARG A 562 1.28 0.62 6.95
CA ARG A 562 1.61 -0.25 8.12
C ARG A 562 0.44 -0.74 9.01
N ASN A 563 -0.71 -0.08 8.97
CA ASN A 563 -1.93 -0.48 9.70
C ASN A 563 -3.10 -0.85 8.75
N LYS A 564 -2.80 -1.04 7.47
CA LYS A 564 -3.74 -1.39 6.42
C LYS A 564 -3.77 -2.91 6.32
N SER A 565 -4.98 -3.43 6.13
CA SER A 565 -5.19 -4.82 5.78
C SER A 565 -6.06 -4.87 4.54
N PHE A 566 -5.75 -5.79 3.65
CA PHE A 566 -6.55 -6.13 2.48
C PHE A 566 -7.42 -7.38 2.72
N ASP A 567 -7.56 -7.80 3.99
CA ASP A 567 -8.49 -8.87 4.40
C ASP A 567 -9.88 -8.62 3.81
N ALA A 568 -10.43 -9.64 3.15
CA ALA A 568 -11.79 -9.66 2.65
C ALA A 568 -12.37 -11.07 2.74
N ASP A 569 -13.69 -11.17 2.65
CA ASP A 569 -14.39 -12.45 2.76
C ASP A 569 -13.87 -13.46 1.74
N GLY A 570 -13.33 -14.57 2.24
CA GLY A 570 -12.82 -15.66 1.44
C GLY A 570 -11.41 -15.46 0.90
N VAL A 571 -10.70 -14.35 1.18
CA VAL A 571 -9.27 -14.24 0.81
C VAL A 571 -8.45 -15.26 1.59
N HIS A 572 -7.54 -15.96 0.91
CA HIS A 572 -6.70 -17.00 1.49
C HIS A 572 -5.41 -17.18 0.66
N ALA A 573 -4.41 -17.89 1.22
CA ALA A 573 -3.25 -18.30 0.43
C ALA A 573 -3.66 -19.34 -0.64
N PRO A 574 -3.12 -19.32 -1.88
CA PRO A 574 -2.11 -18.41 -2.39
C PRO A 574 -2.66 -17.00 -2.64
N ASN A 575 -1.95 -16.03 -2.11
CA ASN A 575 -2.19 -14.60 -2.28
C ASN A 575 -0.85 -13.87 -2.17
#